data_AF-A0A7L8S6Q2-F1
#
_entry.id   AF-A0A7L8S6Q2-F1
#
_cell.length_a   1.000
_cell.length_b   1.000
_cell.length_c   1.000
_cell.angle_alpha   90.00
_cell.angle_beta   90.00
_cell.angle_gamma   90.00
#
_symmetry.space_group_name_H-M   'P 1'
#
loop_
_entity.id
_entity.type
_entity.pdbx_description
1 polymer ?
#
loop_
_entity_poly.entity_id
_entity_poly.type
_entity_poly.pdbx_seq_one_letter_code
_entity_poly.pdbx_strand_id
1 'polypeptide(L)'
;MKKKTLVIGGIAAATLLIGGWALAQSVGHGPGGFGPGRMMGMHGQMGTGMQAQMGPGMRGQMGAGMMGMGMIGGNATMDERRDLHDLFSNHDRIKRTVTNLPDGIRTVTESDDPQVAATIKKHVAEMGKRVDEGQDPGLPIETPALHAIFDLKDKIKTVYEVTDKGIIVIQTSTDEAAVNALQDHAAEVTDLARRGMVAAHEAMMKNGGGMIGHGMRGSMTDPQYEQ
;
A
#
# COMPACT_ATOMS: atom_id res chain seq x y z
N MET A 1 6.76 12.08 -27.84
CA MET A 1 6.46 11.16 -26.73
C MET A 1 4.94 11.12 -26.57
N LYS A 2 4.31 9.95 -26.73
CA LYS A 2 2.84 9.82 -26.69
C LYS A 2 2.43 9.52 -25.25
N LYS A 3 1.79 10.50 -24.59
CA LYS A 3 1.20 10.35 -23.25
C LYS A 3 0.02 9.37 -23.33
N LYS A 4 -0.01 8.36 -22.47
CA LYS A 4 -1.14 7.42 -22.37
C LYS A 4 -1.98 7.84 -21.16
N THR A 5 -3.09 8.52 -21.40
CA THR A 5 -4.08 8.83 -20.37
C THR A 5 -4.87 7.56 -20.07
N LEU A 6 -4.75 7.04 -18.85
CA LEU A 6 -5.59 5.95 -18.37
C LEU A 6 -6.59 6.55 -17.37
N VAL A 7 -7.83 6.71 -17.81
CA VAL A 7 -8.92 7.19 -16.95
C VAL A 7 -9.52 5.99 -16.22
N ILE A 8 -9.09 5.77 -14.98
CA ILE A 8 -9.82 4.93 -14.02
C ILE A 8 -10.56 5.93 -13.14
N GLY A 9 -11.83 6.18 -13.47
CA GLY A 9 -12.66 7.15 -12.78
C GLY A 9 -13.84 6.48 -12.13
N GLY A 10 -14.02 6.70 -10.82
CA GLY A 10 -15.33 6.65 -10.18
C GLY A 10 -16.22 7.72 -10.79
N ILE A 11 -17.17 7.29 -11.62
CA ILE A 11 -18.13 8.18 -12.30
C ILE A 11 -19.36 8.32 -11.39
N ALA A 12 -19.53 9.50 -10.79
CA ALA A 12 -20.87 10.01 -10.49
C ALA A 12 -21.32 10.84 -11.70
N ALA A 13 -22.38 10.36 -12.34
CA ALA A 13 -22.79 10.72 -13.70
C ALA A 13 -23.09 12.21 -13.93
N ALA A 14 -22.58 12.73 -15.04
CA ALA A 14 -23.29 13.67 -15.90
C ALA A 14 -23.12 13.20 -17.36
N THR A 15 -24.26 12.99 -18.01
CA THR A 15 -24.48 12.32 -19.31
C THR A 15 -23.85 13.05 -20.50
N LEU A 16 -23.32 12.29 -21.48
CA LEU A 16 -23.77 12.30 -22.89
C LEU A 16 -23.11 11.16 -23.72
N LEU A 17 -24.00 10.33 -24.26
CA LEU A 17 -23.98 9.31 -25.33
C LEU A 17 -22.76 9.21 -26.28
N ILE A 18 -22.32 7.97 -26.58
CA ILE A 18 -22.48 7.23 -27.87
C ILE A 18 -21.57 5.98 -27.90
N GLY A 19 -22.18 4.81 -28.19
CA GLY A 19 -21.59 3.62 -28.85
C GLY A 19 -20.64 2.76 -28.01
N GLY A 20 -20.92 1.52 -27.60
CA GLY A 20 -21.69 0.47 -28.24
C GLY A 20 -20.73 -0.49 -28.96
N TRP A 21 -20.37 -1.62 -28.32
CA TRP A 21 -20.07 -2.92 -28.96
C TRP A 21 -20.32 -4.03 -27.95
N ALA A 22 -21.00 -5.06 -28.42
CA ALA A 22 -21.56 -6.17 -27.67
C ALA A 22 -20.85 -7.49 -28.01
N LEU A 23 -21.16 -8.52 -27.21
CA LEU A 23 -21.07 -9.98 -27.44
C LEU A 23 -19.67 -10.61 -27.31
N ALA A 24 -19.41 -11.41 -26.26
CA ALA A 24 -19.84 -12.80 -26.03
C ALA A 24 -18.96 -13.83 -26.74
N GLN A 25 -18.38 -14.77 -25.98
CA GLN A 25 -18.69 -16.21 -26.05
C GLN A 25 -17.79 -17.04 -25.11
N SER A 26 -18.37 -18.15 -24.68
CA SER A 26 -17.89 -19.13 -23.71
C SER A 26 -17.54 -20.47 -24.38
N VAL A 27 -16.87 -21.34 -23.61
CA VAL A 27 -16.80 -22.82 -23.61
C VAL A 27 -16.17 -23.65 -24.76
N GLY A 28 -15.42 -24.69 -24.34
CA GLY A 28 -15.08 -25.93 -25.08
C GLY A 28 -13.70 -26.48 -24.64
N HIS A 29 -13.53 -27.32 -23.62
CA HIS A 29 -13.71 -28.80 -23.53
C HIS A 29 -12.99 -29.66 -24.61
N GLY A 30 -12.09 -30.56 -24.16
CA GLY A 30 -11.54 -31.68 -24.95
C GLY A 30 -10.42 -32.47 -24.24
N PRO A 31 -10.58 -33.78 -23.93
CA PRO A 31 -9.68 -34.59 -23.07
C PRO A 31 -8.85 -35.66 -23.83
N GLY A 32 -7.89 -36.30 -23.12
CA GLY A 32 -7.22 -37.57 -23.50
C GLY A 32 -5.68 -37.49 -23.40
N GLY A 33 -4.92 -38.48 -22.93
CA GLY A 33 -5.19 -39.86 -22.54
C GLY A 33 -3.98 -40.48 -21.83
N PHE A 34 -4.22 -41.61 -21.16
CA PHE A 34 -3.29 -42.43 -20.37
C PHE A 34 -2.31 -43.26 -21.23
N GLY A 35 -1.13 -43.57 -20.67
CA GLY A 35 -0.25 -44.66 -21.14
C GLY A 35 0.96 -44.89 -20.21
N PRO A 36 1.25 -46.13 -19.75
CA PRO A 36 2.15 -46.40 -18.62
C PRO A 36 3.58 -46.82 -19.01
N GLY A 37 4.53 -46.59 -18.11
CA GLY A 37 5.93 -47.05 -18.17
C GLY A 37 6.44 -47.48 -16.78
N ARG A 38 7.32 -48.47 -16.75
CA ARG A 38 7.45 -49.51 -15.72
C ARG A 38 8.84 -49.50 -15.05
N MET A 39 8.85 -49.70 -13.71
CA MET A 39 9.82 -50.36 -12.80
C MET A 39 11.32 -49.99 -12.70
N MET A 40 11.80 -50.31 -11.47
CA MET A 40 13.17 -50.51 -10.93
C MET A 40 13.78 -49.26 -10.29
N GLY A 41 14.11 -49.19 -9.00
CA GLY A 41 14.37 -50.20 -7.99
C GLY A 41 15.88 -50.33 -7.77
N MET A 42 16.45 -49.73 -6.72
CA MET A 42 17.59 -50.27 -5.97
C MET A 42 17.92 -49.49 -4.69
N HIS A 43 18.27 -50.29 -3.67
CA HIS A 43 18.68 -50.01 -2.30
C HIS A 43 19.93 -49.12 -2.16
N GLY A 44 20.09 -48.48 -0.99
CA GLY A 44 21.39 -47.96 -0.54
C GLY A 44 21.35 -47.25 0.81
N GLN A 45 21.46 -48.02 1.88
CA GLN A 45 21.56 -47.60 3.28
C GLN A 45 23.04 -47.28 3.63
N MET A 46 23.31 -46.16 4.29
CA MET A 46 24.53 -45.80 5.07
C MET A 46 24.26 -44.39 5.66
N GLY A 47 24.52 -43.99 6.90
CA GLY A 47 25.21 -44.57 8.05
C GLY A 47 25.13 -43.55 9.21
N THR A 48 25.47 -44.03 10.40
CA THR A 48 25.32 -43.43 11.73
C THR A 48 26.25 -42.24 12.00
N GLY A 49 25.74 -41.23 12.72
CA GLY A 49 26.49 -40.44 13.72
C GLY A 49 27.42 -39.31 13.24
N MET A 50 27.07 -38.06 13.55
CA MET A 50 28.05 -37.04 13.96
C MET A 50 27.34 -35.89 14.71
N GLN A 51 27.58 -35.88 16.02
CA GLN A 51 27.34 -34.79 16.94
C GLN A 51 28.53 -33.81 16.84
N ALA A 52 28.25 -32.52 17.03
CA ALA A 52 29.23 -31.43 17.23
C ALA A 52 30.03 -30.95 16.00
N GLN A 53 29.51 -29.92 15.32
CA GLN A 53 30.30 -28.82 14.75
C GLN A 53 29.37 -27.63 14.46
N MET A 54 29.00 -26.87 15.48
CA MET A 54 28.51 -25.51 15.27
C MET A 54 29.71 -24.62 14.89
N GLY A 55 29.87 -24.36 13.60
CA GLY A 55 30.81 -23.36 13.10
C GLY A 55 30.30 -21.93 13.38
N PRO A 56 31.19 -20.93 13.52
CA PRO A 56 30.82 -19.53 13.79
C PRO A 56 30.32 -18.80 12.52
N GLY A 57 29.38 -19.42 11.78
CA GLY A 57 28.91 -18.94 10.47
C GLY A 57 27.50 -18.34 10.45
N MET A 58 26.73 -18.39 11.54
CA MET A 58 25.32 -17.98 11.56
C MET A 58 25.09 -16.58 12.15
N ARG A 59 26.00 -15.62 11.95
CA ARG A 59 25.78 -14.21 12.35
C ARG A 59 25.40 -13.29 11.18
N GLY A 60 25.36 -13.79 9.94
CA GLY A 60 25.11 -12.99 8.74
C GLY A 60 23.65 -12.95 8.24
N GLN A 61 22.76 -13.77 8.80
CA GLN A 61 21.42 -13.99 8.23
C GLN A 61 20.28 -13.75 9.23
N MET A 62 20.48 -12.85 10.19
CA MET A 62 19.42 -12.34 11.09
C MET A 62 19.21 -10.82 10.93
N GLY A 63 19.66 -10.22 9.83
CA GLY A 63 19.54 -8.77 9.61
C GLY A 63 18.34 -8.34 8.76
N ALA A 64 17.89 -9.18 7.82
CA ALA A 64 16.86 -8.78 6.85
C ALA A 64 15.44 -9.23 7.22
N GLY A 65 15.29 -10.30 8.01
CA GLY A 65 13.97 -10.87 8.33
C GLY A 65 13.18 -10.16 9.42
N MET A 66 13.84 -9.33 10.24
CA MET A 66 13.22 -8.72 11.42
C MET A 66 12.78 -7.26 11.21
N MET A 67 13.21 -6.61 10.13
CA MET A 67 12.79 -5.23 9.78
C MET A 67 11.44 -5.15 9.06
N GLY A 68 10.86 -6.27 8.60
CA GLY A 68 9.52 -6.32 8.00
C GLY A 68 8.37 -6.42 9.00
N MET A 69 8.66 -6.59 10.30
CA MET A 69 7.65 -6.92 11.32
C MET A 69 6.88 -5.69 11.84
N GLY A 70 7.32 -4.47 11.52
CA GLY A 70 6.65 -3.23 11.93
C GLY A 70 5.36 -2.93 11.16
N MET A 71 5.13 -3.61 10.03
CA MET A 71 3.93 -3.46 9.22
C MET A 71 2.83 -4.48 9.57
N ILE A 72 2.94 -5.25 10.65
CA ILE A 72 1.95 -6.29 11.02
C ILE A 72 0.66 -5.61 11.50
N GLY A 73 -0.37 -5.60 10.66
CA GLY A 73 -1.68 -4.99 10.90
C GLY A 73 -2.48 -4.85 9.60
N GLY A 74 -3.81 -4.91 9.66
CA GLY A 74 -4.66 -4.68 8.48
C GLY A 74 -4.70 -5.81 7.44
N ASN A 75 -5.46 -5.58 6.36
CA ASN A 75 -5.73 -6.54 5.27
C ASN A 75 -4.81 -6.40 4.04
N ALA A 76 -3.78 -5.55 4.12
CA ALA A 76 -2.78 -5.44 3.06
C ALA A 76 -2.10 -6.79 2.77
N THR A 77 -2.00 -7.15 1.50
CA THR A 77 -1.30 -8.34 1.04
C THR A 77 0.20 -8.25 1.33
N MET A 78 0.90 -9.39 1.27
CA MET A 78 2.36 -9.41 1.44
C MET A 78 3.07 -8.61 0.34
N ASP A 79 2.52 -8.61 -0.88
CA ASP A 79 3.08 -7.87 -2.00
C ASP A 79 2.92 -6.35 -1.80
N GLU A 80 1.76 -5.88 -1.34
CA GLU A 80 1.55 -4.46 -1.04
C GLU A 80 2.45 -3.96 0.09
N ARG A 81 2.64 -4.77 1.14
CA ARG A 81 3.59 -4.43 2.23
C ARG A 81 5.03 -4.37 1.71
N ARG A 82 5.39 -5.29 0.82
CA ARG A 82 6.72 -5.30 0.19
C ARG A 82 6.94 -4.05 -0.66
N ASP A 83 5.96 -3.67 -1.49
CA ASP A 83 6.06 -2.48 -2.32
C ASP A 83 6.19 -1.21 -1.47
N LEU A 84 5.41 -1.10 -0.38
CA LEU A 84 5.54 0.00 0.58
C LEU A 84 6.94 0.06 1.20
N HIS A 85 7.44 -1.08 1.68
CA HIS A 85 8.79 -1.17 2.23
C HIS A 85 9.86 -0.77 1.20
N ASP A 86 9.71 -1.21 -0.05
CA ASP A 86 10.62 -0.89 -1.15
C ASP A 86 10.61 0.61 -1.47
N LEU A 87 9.43 1.26 -1.45
CA LEU A 87 9.31 2.71 -1.62
C LEU A 87 9.97 3.48 -0.47
N PHE A 88 9.77 3.07 0.78
CA PHE A 88 10.40 3.73 1.93
C PHE A 88 11.91 3.54 1.98
N SER A 89 12.40 2.38 1.55
CA SER A 89 13.83 2.08 1.50
C SER A 89 14.57 2.81 0.37
N ASN A 90 13.86 3.15 -0.71
CA ASN A 90 14.40 3.86 -1.87
C ASN A 90 13.91 5.33 -1.94
N HIS A 91 13.50 5.90 -0.82
CA HIS A 91 12.86 7.22 -0.78
C HIS A 91 13.75 8.33 -1.35
N ASP A 92 15.06 8.23 -1.19
CA ASP A 92 16.09 9.15 -1.72
C ASP A 92 16.10 9.20 -3.26
N ARG A 93 15.50 8.21 -3.91
CA ARG A 93 15.35 8.10 -5.36
C ARG A 93 13.99 8.57 -5.85
N ILE A 94 13.10 9.01 -4.96
CA ILE A 94 11.75 9.48 -5.28
C ILE A 94 11.73 11.00 -5.31
N LYS A 95 11.30 11.56 -6.43
CA LYS A 95 11.02 12.99 -6.60
C LYS A 95 9.52 13.19 -6.55
N ARG A 96 9.05 13.93 -5.54
CA ARG A 96 7.63 14.25 -5.36
C ARG A 96 7.41 15.75 -5.29
N THR A 97 6.42 16.24 -6.03
CA THR A 97 5.92 17.62 -5.93
C THR A 97 4.42 17.62 -5.72
N VAL A 98 3.95 18.49 -4.83
CA VAL A 98 2.52 18.69 -4.53
C VAL A 98 2.15 20.14 -4.86
N THR A 99 1.01 20.31 -5.52
CA THR A 99 0.35 21.60 -5.70
C THR A 99 -1.03 21.50 -5.06
N ASN A 100 -1.26 22.28 -4.00
CA ASN A 100 -2.60 22.40 -3.41
C ASN A 100 -3.47 23.23 -4.35
N LEU A 101 -4.64 22.71 -4.67
CA LEU A 101 -5.68 23.36 -5.46
C LEU A 101 -6.77 23.86 -4.50
N PRO A 102 -7.56 24.87 -4.86
CA PRO A 102 -8.70 25.30 -4.04
C PRO A 102 -9.70 24.18 -3.75
N ASP A 103 -9.83 23.23 -4.68
CA ASP A 103 -10.76 22.10 -4.63
C ASP A 103 -10.06 20.74 -4.49
N GLY A 104 -8.77 20.70 -4.12
CA GLY A 104 -8.06 19.43 -3.93
C GLY A 104 -6.54 19.52 -4.07
N ILE A 105 -5.95 18.58 -4.80
CA ILE A 105 -4.50 18.44 -4.98
C ILE A 105 -4.13 18.00 -6.40
N ARG A 106 -2.93 18.41 -6.82
CA ARG A 106 -2.19 17.79 -7.93
C ARG A 106 -0.84 17.32 -7.42
N THR A 107 -0.55 16.03 -7.58
CA THR A 107 0.73 15.43 -7.17
C THR A 107 1.46 14.86 -8.38
N VAL A 108 2.78 14.96 -8.36
CA VAL A 108 3.68 14.30 -9.32
C VAL A 108 4.68 13.51 -8.51
N THR A 109 4.77 12.20 -8.74
CA THR A 109 5.70 11.31 -8.05
C THR A 109 6.46 10.51 -9.09
N GLU A 110 7.77 10.68 -9.16
CA GLU A 110 8.64 10.14 -10.21
C GLU A 110 9.97 9.64 -9.65
N SER A 111 10.64 8.77 -10.41
CA SER A 111 12.02 8.36 -10.17
C SER A 111 12.78 8.24 -11.48
N ASP A 112 14.08 8.53 -11.44
CA ASP A 112 14.99 8.23 -12.56
C ASP A 112 15.40 6.75 -12.57
N ASP A 113 15.16 6.01 -11.49
CA ASP A 113 15.33 4.56 -11.46
C ASP A 113 14.07 3.87 -12.02
N PRO A 114 14.21 3.00 -13.03
CA PRO A 114 13.07 2.38 -13.68
C PRO A 114 12.32 1.35 -12.80
N GLN A 115 12.98 0.73 -11.82
CA GLN A 115 12.34 -0.19 -10.87
C GLN A 115 11.53 0.60 -9.84
N VAL A 116 12.10 1.66 -9.26
CA VAL A 116 11.37 2.55 -8.33
C VAL A 116 10.19 3.23 -9.03
N ALA A 117 10.38 3.69 -10.27
CA ALA A 117 9.30 4.23 -11.09
C ALA A 117 8.17 3.21 -11.33
N ALA A 118 8.50 1.93 -11.54
CA ALA A 118 7.52 0.87 -11.68
C ALA A 118 6.78 0.60 -10.36
N THR A 119 7.47 0.56 -9.22
CA THR A 119 6.86 0.39 -7.90
C THR A 119 5.93 1.55 -7.55
N ILE A 120 6.31 2.81 -7.86
CA ILE A 120 5.43 3.98 -7.69
C ILE A 120 4.13 3.79 -8.46
N LYS A 121 4.21 3.43 -9.75
CA LYS A 121 3.02 3.27 -10.60
C LYS A 121 2.12 2.13 -10.10
N LYS A 122 2.72 1.00 -9.71
CA LYS A 122 2.02 -0.16 -9.15
C LYS A 122 1.28 0.21 -7.87
N HIS A 123 1.99 0.78 -6.90
CA HIS A 123 1.42 1.18 -5.62
C HIS A 123 0.26 2.17 -5.79
N VAL A 124 0.42 3.21 -6.62
CA VAL A 124 -0.66 4.19 -6.84
C VAL A 124 -1.88 3.56 -7.52
N ALA A 125 -1.68 2.64 -8.47
CA ALA A 125 -2.79 1.93 -9.12
C ALA A 125 -3.55 1.01 -8.14
N GLU A 126 -2.81 0.27 -7.30
CA GLU A 126 -3.39 -0.62 -6.29
C GLU A 126 -4.14 0.18 -5.21
N MET A 127 -3.57 1.30 -4.74
CA MET A 127 -4.24 2.19 -3.80
C MET A 127 -5.47 2.86 -4.41
N GLY A 128 -5.41 3.26 -5.68
CA GLY A 128 -6.58 3.79 -6.39
C GLY A 128 -7.73 2.78 -6.41
N LYS A 129 -7.44 1.52 -6.72
CA LYS A 129 -8.43 0.44 -6.68
C LYS A 129 -9.02 0.25 -5.29
N ARG A 130 -8.18 0.26 -4.24
CA ARG A 130 -8.66 0.16 -2.86
C ARG A 130 -9.60 1.30 -2.49
N VAL A 131 -9.25 2.53 -2.86
CA VAL A 131 -10.12 3.70 -2.61
C VAL A 131 -11.45 3.52 -3.34
N ASP A 132 -11.44 3.15 -4.62
CA ASP A 132 -12.68 2.90 -5.39
C ASP A 132 -13.55 1.82 -4.72
N GLU A 133 -12.93 0.75 -4.22
CA GLU A 133 -13.62 -0.37 -3.55
C GLU A 133 -13.97 -0.07 -2.08
N GLY A 134 -13.45 1.02 -1.49
CA GLY A 134 -13.60 1.33 -0.06
C GLY A 134 -12.86 0.34 0.85
N GLN A 135 -11.77 -0.26 0.36
CA GLN A 135 -10.99 -1.28 1.05
C GLN A 135 -9.77 -0.66 1.74
N ASP A 136 -10.02 -0.02 2.88
CA ASP A 136 -8.98 0.49 3.75
C ASP A 136 -8.01 -0.66 4.15
N PRO A 137 -6.68 -0.50 3.92
CA PRO A 137 -5.71 -1.52 4.26
C PRO A 137 -5.55 -1.73 5.76
N GLY A 138 -5.85 -0.74 6.62
CA GLY A 138 -5.72 -0.82 8.06
C GLY A 138 -4.28 -1.00 8.54
N LEU A 139 -3.30 -0.48 7.82
CA LEU A 139 -1.89 -0.55 8.17
C LEU A 139 -1.55 0.38 9.36
N PRO A 140 -0.62 0.00 10.27
CA PRO A 140 -0.26 0.83 11.42
C PRO A 140 0.29 2.23 11.09
N ILE A 141 0.80 2.41 9.87
CA ILE A 141 1.35 3.68 9.38
C ILE A 141 0.27 4.69 8.96
N GLU A 142 -0.98 4.25 8.80
CA GLU A 142 -2.06 5.07 8.26
C GLU A 142 -2.48 6.17 9.23
N THR A 143 -2.97 7.27 8.68
CA THR A 143 -3.32 8.48 9.42
C THR A 143 -4.82 8.73 9.30
N PRO A 144 -5.40 9.57 10.18
CA PRO A 144 -6.79 9.99 10.05
C PRO A 144 -7.14 10.58 8.68
N ALA A 145 -6.18 11.23 8.00
CA ALA A 145 -6.38 11.79 6.67
C ALA A 145 -6.64 10.69 5.62
N LEU A 146 -5.88 9.59 5.67
CA LEU A 146 -6.10 8.47 4.74
C LEU A 146 -7.43 7.76 5.01
N HIS A 147 -7.77 7.51 6.28
CA HIS A 147 -9.08 6.94 6.64
C HIS A 147 -10.24 7.83 6.15
N ALA A 148 -10.12 9.15 6.30
CA ALA A 148 -11.12 10.08 5.80
C ALA A 148 -11.25 10.05 4.26
N ILE A 149 -10.16 9.82 3.53
CA ILE A 149 -10.22 9.64 2.06
C ILE A 149 -11.04 8.38 1.70
N PHE A 150 -10.85 7.27 2.43
CA PHE A 150 -11.64 6.05 2.22
C PHE A 150 -13.14 6.28 2.52
N ASP A 151 -13.45 6.97 3.62
CA ASP A 151 -14.83 7.30 4.01
C ASP A 151 -15.51 8.25 3.02
N LEU A 152 -14.75 9.17 2.43
CA LEU A 152 -15.24 10.20 1.51
C LEU A 152 -15.01 9.86 0.04
N LYS A 153 -14.67 8.61 -0.30
CA LYS A 153 -14.30 8.18 -1.65
C LYS A 153 -15.29 8.62 -2.73
N ASP A 154 -16.60 8.56 -2.45
CA ASP A 154 -17.67 8.86 -3.42
C ASP A 154 -17.77 10.37 -3.73
N LYS A 155 -17.08 11.20 -2.95
CA LYS A 155 -16.99 12.66 -3.13
C LYS A 155 -15.72 13.08 -3.86
N ILE A 156 -14.75 12.18 -4.03
CA ILE A 156 -13.45 12.47 -4.61
C ILE A 156 -13.42 12.03 -6.07
N LYS A 157 -13.09 12.96 -6.96
CA LYS A 157 -12.79 12.66 -8.36
C LYS A 157 -11.29 12.53 -8.51
N THR A 158 -10.84 11.39 -9.03
CA THR A 158 -9.42 11.13 -9.27
C THR A 158 -9.12 10.98 -10.76
N VAL A 159 -8.03 11.60 -11.21
CA VAL A 159 -7.48 11.45 -12.57
C VAL A 159 -6.02 11.06 -12.47
N TYR A 160 -5.66 10.01 -13.19
CA TYR A 160 -4.30 9.48 -13.27
C TYR A 160 -3.68 9.77 -14.65
N GLU A 161 -2.45 10.29 -14.67
CA GLU A 161 -1.62 10.39 -15.88
C GLU A 161 -0.29 9.68 -15.62
N VAL A 162 -0.11 8.52 -16.25
CA VAL A 162 1.14 7.76 -16.17
C VAL A 162 2.22 8.47 -17.00
N THR A 163 3.40 8.66 -16.41
CA THR A 163 4.58 9.18 -17.11
C THR A 163 5.61 8.07 -17.33
N ASP A 164 6.66 8.36 -18.11
CA ASP A 164 7.77 7.41 -18.27
C ASP A 164 8.45 7.15 -16.92
N LYS A 165 8.54 8.18 -16.06
CA LYS A 165 9.27 8.16 -14.78
C LYS A 165 8.41 7.91 -13.55
N GLY A 166 7.08 7.88 -13.68
CA GLY A 166 6.19 7.74 -12.53
C GLY A 166 4.74 8.01 -12.89
N ILE A 167 4.08 8.84 -12.07
CA ILE A 167 2.65 9.12 -12.21
C ILE A 167 2.30 10.52 -11.68
N ILE A 168 1.33 11.14 -12.34
CA ILE A 168 0.66 12.35 -11.91
C ILE A 168 -0.74 11.95 -11.44
N VAL A 169 -1.15 12.44 -10.28
CA VAL A 169 -2.48 12.22 -9.71
C VAL A 169 -3.13 13.57 -9.42
N ILE A 170 -4.33 13.77 -9.94
CA ILE A 170 -5.17 14.94 -9.64
C ILE A 170 -6.38 14.41 -8.88
N GLN A 171 -6.62 14.93 -7.68
CA GLN A 171 -7.77 14.59 -6.86
C GLN A 171 -8.51 15.87 -6.48
N THR A 172 -9.80 15.91 -6.76
CA THR A 172 -10.65 17.09 -6.52
C THR A 172 -11.97 16.71 -5.87
N SER A 173 -12.54 17.60 -5.07
CA SER A 173 -13.83 17.42 -4.40
C SER A 173 -14.56 18.76 -4.24
N THR A 174 -15.89 18.72 -4.18
CA THR A 174 -16.72 19.87 -3.77
C THR A 174 -17.01 19.87 -2.26
N ASP A 175 -16.58 18.83 -1.55
CA ASP A 175 -16.72 18.67 -0.11
C ASP A 175 -15.43 19.12 0.59
N GLU A 176 -15.52 20.14 1.44
CA GLU A 176 -14.36 20.74 2.11
C GLU A 176 -13.60 19.74 3.00
N ALA A 177 -14.29 18.80 3.64
CA ALA A 177 -13.64 17.79 4.47
C ALA A 177 -12.78 16.85 3.62
N ALA A 178 -13.26 16.48 2.42
CA ALA A 178 -12.48 15.68 1.49
C ALA A 178 -11.26 16.47 0.94
N VAL A 179 -11.42 17.77 0.66
CA VAL A 179 -10.29 18.63 0.23
C VAL A 179 -9.21 18.69 1.30
N ASN A 180 -9.60 18.89 2.56
CA ASN A 180 -8.66 18.92 3.68
C ASN A 180 -7.95 17.57 3.86
N ALA A 181 -8.70 16.46 3.84
CA ALA A 181 -8.12 15.12 3.94
C ALA A 181 -7.11 14.82 2.83
N LEU A 182 -7.41 15.22 1.59
CA LEU A 182 -6.49 15.10 0.46
C LEU A 182 -5.19 15.89 0.67
N GLN A 183 -5.29 17.13 1.15
CA GLN A 183 -4.13 18.00 1.38
C GLN A 183 -3.26 17.50 2.54
N ASP A 184 -3.87 17.07 3.64
CA ASP A 184 -3.18 16.49 4.79
C ASP A 184 -2.45 15.20 4.38
N HIS A 185 -3.16 14.29 3.70
CA HIS A 185 -2.56 13.07 3.20
C HIS A 185 -1.42 13.34 2.21
N ALA A 186 -1.55 14.34 1.34
CA ALA A 186 -0.50 14.71 0.40
C ALA A 186 0.77 15.20 1.12
N ALA A 187 0.62 15.90 2.26
CA ALA A 187 1.73 16.33 3.10
C ALA A 187 2.42 15.14 3.79
N GLU A 188 1.67 14.19 4.32
CA GLU A 188 2.19 12.97 4.96
C GLU A 188 2.98 12.11 3.98
N VAL A 189 2.45 11.87 2.77
CA VAL A 189 3.17 11.13 1.72
C VAL A 189 4.41 11.89 1.25
N THR A 190 4.38 13.23 1.29
CA THR A 190 5.58 14.04 0.99
C THR A 190 6.67 13.83 2.02
N ASP A 191 6.31 13.71 3.29
CA ASP A 191 7.25 13.43 4.36
C ASP A 191 7.85 12.02 4.25
N LEU A 192 7.01 11.01 3.95
CA LEU A 192 7.46 9.65 3.64
C LEU A 192 8.41 9.60 2.43
N ALA A 193 8.11 10.33 1.35
CA ALA A 193 9.00 10.39 0.19
C ALA A 193 10.34 11.07 0.53
N ARG A 194 10.38 11.98 1.50
CA ARG A 194 11.61 12.70 1.90
C ARG A 194 12.47 11.94 2.89
N ARG A 195 11.87 11.23 3.83
CA ARG A 195 12.57 10.62 4.98
C ARG A 195 12.44 9.11 5.07
N GLY A 196 11.66 8.49 4.18
CA GLY A 196 11.50 7.05 4.05
C GLY A 196 11.16 6.37 5.36
N MET A 197 11.97 5.37 5.72
CA MET A 197 11.77 4.54 6.92
C MET A 197 11.71 5.34 8.23
N VAL A 198 12.37 6.50 8.32
CA VAL A 198 12.33 7.34 9.52
C VAL A 198 10.92 7.90 9.73
N ALA A 199 10.34 8.54 8.71
CA ALA A 199 8.98 9.05 8.77
C ALA A 199 7.95 7.92 8.99
N ALA A 200 8.18 6.76 8.36
CA ALA A 200 7.31 5.59 8.53
C ALA A 200 7.28 5.10 9.99
N HIS A 201 8.45 4.95 10.63
CA HIS A 201 8.52 4.55 12.04
C HIS A 201 7.89 5.60 12.96
N GLU A 202 8.15 6.88 12.73
CA GLU A 202 7.56 7.95 13.53
C GLU A 202 6.03 7.97 13.44
N ALA A 203 5.47 7.80 12.23
CA ALA A 203 4.04 7.68 12.01
C ALA A 203 3.46 6.49 12.79
N MET A 204 4.06 5.30 12.68
CA MET A 204 3.63 4.13 13.44
C MET A 204 3.69 4.34 14.95
N MET A 205 4.74 4.98 15.47
CA MET A 205 4.86 5.27 16.91
C MET A 205 3.79 6.26 17.37
N LYS A 206 3.51 7.28 16.55
CA LYS A 206 2.45 8.26 16.83
C LYS A 206 1.07 7.61 16.85
N ASN A 207 0.82 6.69 15.91
CA ASN A 207 -0.47 6.01 15.77
C ASN A 207 -0.65 4.89 16.83
N GLY A 208 0.40 4.11 17.09
CA GLY A 208 0.41 3.02 18.08
C GLY A 208 0.48 3.50 19.53
N GLY A 209 1.07 4.68 19.78
CA GLY A 209 1.09 5.33 21.09
C GLY A 209 -0.29 5.69 21.65
N GLY A 210 -1.32 5.72 20.79
CA GLY A 210 -2.72 5.89 21.19
C GLY A 210 -3.32 4.71 21.96
N MET A 211 -2.78 3.50 21.82
CA MET A 211 -3.29 2.31 22.53
C MET A 211 -2.79 2.17 23.97
N ILE A 212 -1.79 2.95 24.40
CA ILE A 212 -1.30 2.94 25.80
C ILE A 212 -2.01 4.02 26.66
N GLY A 213 -2.79 4.92 26.04
CA GLY A 213 -3.42 6.06 26.73
C GLY A 213 -4.87 5.87 27.21
N HIS A 214 -5.57 4.82 26.81
CA HIS A 214 -7.01 4.66 27.14
C HIS A 214 -7.29 3.66 28.29
N GLY A 215 -6.26 3.28 29.03
CA GLY A 215 -6.30 2.17 29.98
C GLY A 215 -6.08 2.51 31.45
N MET A 216 -6.10 3.77 31.90
CA MET A 216 -6.16 4.09 33.34
C MET A 216 -6.76 5.48 33.59
N ARG A 217 -8.08 5.57 33.60
CA ARG A 217 -8.81 6.60 34.36
C ARG A 217 -9.96 5.95 35.11
N GLY A 218 -9.60 4.94 35.91
CA GLY A 218 -10.49 4.36 36.91
C GLY A 218 -10.64 5.33 38.07
N SER A 219 -11.87 5.82 38.28
CA SER A 219 -12.46 6.22 39.56
C SER A 219 -11.47 6.60 40.67
N MET A 220 -10.99 7.84 40.66
CA MET A 220 -10.62 8.50 41.91
C MET A 220 -11.89 9.19 42.40
N THR A 221 -12.58 8.52 43.31
CA THR A 221 -13.67 9.09 44.10
C THR A 221 -13.17 10.35 44.80
N ASP A 222 -13.87 11.46 44.59
CA ASP A 222 -13.70 12.69 45.36
C ASP A 222 -13.81 12.39 46.86
N PRO A 223 -12.89 12.89 47.71
CA PRO A 223 -13.17 13.00 49.13
C PRO A 223 -14.19 14.13 49.31
N GLN A 224 -15.41 13.74 49.70
CA GLN A 224 -16.38 14.68 50.26
C GLN A 224 -15.77 15.32 51.51
N TYR A 225 -15.55 16.63 51.46
CA TYR A 225 -15.46 17.47 52.64
C TYR A 225 -16.87 17.63 53.21
N GLU A 226 -17.09 17.24 54.47
CA GLU A 226 -17.97 17.99 55.40
C GLU A 226 -17.87 17.45 56.84
N GLN A 227 -17.59 18.40 57.75
CA GLN A 227 -17.71 18.43 59.22
C GLN A 227 -16.65 17.74 60.09
#